data_AF-A0A520BE31-F1
#
_entry.id   AF-A0A520BE31-F1
#
_cell.length_a   1.000
_cell.length_b   1.000
_cell.length_c   1.000
_cell.angle_alpha   90.00
_cell.angle_beta   90.00
_cell.angle_gamma   90.00
#
_symmetry.space_group_name_H-M   'P 1'
#
loop_
_entity.id
_entity.type
_entity.pdbx_description
1 polymer ?
#
loop_
_entity_poly.entity_id
_entity_poly.type
_entity_poly.pdbx_seq_one_letter_code
_entity_poly.pdbx_strand_id
1 'polypeptide(L)'
;MAELLAQPRWVEAAQALIGGCVDLGPRQDGAVALMEAVCTGLGDQLYPAFLRVLAEVNLRGEYAARAAVAQTLVHALSQGRLPSGSRAAWGAWQPGAQRRSLGPIEYLCLAAWPQRGQADLSPEQFQTLAGAVMELLDCDAEARRLYADHLAAVADDPLDGTMPREVRAGLRALAQSWRGQPDASQACRAFVDSLGALRSSGHGPR
;
A
#
# COMPACT_ATOMS: atom_id res chain seq x y z
N MET A 1 5.18 -16.67 11.49
CA MET A 1 5.23 -16.38 10.04
C MET A 1 4.97 -17.58 9.13
N ALA A 2 5.09 -18.84 9.61
CA ALA A 2 4.85 -20.04 8.80
C ALA A 2 3.37 -20.48 8.71
N GLU A 3 2.53 -20.15 9.70
CA GLU A 3 1.10 -20.52 9.69
C GLU A 3 0.21 -19.67 8.76
N LEU A 4 0.73 -18.54 8.29
CA LEU A 4 0.05 -17.65 7.34
C LEU A 4 -0.04 -18.22 5.90
N LEU A 5 0.71 -19.29 5.64
CA LEU A 5 0.74 -19.98 4.34
C LEU A 5 -0.20 -21.20 4.32
N ALA A 6 -0.89 -21.51 5.42
CA ALA A 6 -1.54 -22.80 5.61
C ALA A 6 -3.00 -22.92 5.11
N GLN A 7 -3.62 -21.88 4.53
CA GLN A 7 -4.94 -22.05 3.90
C GLN A 7 -5.08 -21.33 2.54
N PRO A 8 -5.74 -21.95 1.54
CA PRO A 8 -5.50 -21.75 0.11
C PRO A 8 -6.61 -20.94 -0.59
N ARG A 9 -7.31 -20.05 0.14
CA ARG A 9 -8.49 -19.33 -0.39
C ARG A 9 -8.23 -17.88 -0.83
N TRP A 10 -6.97 -17.48 -1.00
CA TRP A 10 -6.63 -16.12 -1.48
C TRP A 10 -7.27 -15.82 -2.85
N VAL A 11 -7.30 -16.83 -3.71
CA VAL A 11 -7.91 -16.75 -5.04
C VAL A 11 -9.42 -16.58 -4.95
N GLU A 12 -10.09 -17.34 -4.07
CA GLU A 12 -11.54 -17.23 -3.87
C GLU A 12 -11.91 -15.87 -3.26
N ALA A 13 -11.10 -15.36 -2.31
CA ALA A 13 -11.29 -14.02 -1.73
C ALA A 13 -11.07 -12.91 -2.77
N ALA A 14 -10.04 -13.02 -3.61
CA ALA A 14 -9.79 -12.10 -4.72
C ALA A 14 -10.96 -12.09 -5.71
N GLN A 15 -11.46 -13.27 -6.09
CA GLN A 15 -12.60 -13.40 -7.00
C GLN A 15 -13.90 -12.88 -6.39
N ALA A 16 -14.17 -13.14 -5.10
CA ALA A 16 -15.34 -12.61 -4.41
C ALA A 16 -15.29 -11.08 -4.30
N LEU A 17 -14.11 -10.51 -4.05
CA LEU A 17 -13.91 -9.06 -4.00
C LEU A 17 -14.08 -8.42 -5.38
N ILE A 18 -13.52 -9.03 -6.43
CA ILE A 18 -13.74 -8.61 -7.82
C ILE A 18 -15.24 -8.66 -8.16
N GLY A 19 -15.87 -9.81 -7.94
CA GLY A 19 -17.28 -10.04 -8.26
C GLY A 19 -18.17 -9.04 -7.55
N GLY A 20 -17.95 -8.81 -6.26
CA GLY A 20 -18.72 -7.82 -5.50
C GLY A 20 -18.44 -6.37 -5.89
N CYS A 21 -17.21 -5.98 -6.24
CA CYS A 21 -16.92 -4.62 -6.73
C CYS A 21 -17.57 -4.35 -8.09
N VAL A 22 -17.66 -5.38 -8.94
CA VAL A 22 -18.30 -5.27 -10.27
C VAL A 22 -19.83 -5.28 -10.12
N ASP A 23 -20.39 -6.17 -9.30
CA ASP A 23 -21.84 -6.36 -9.13
C ASP A 23 -22.51 -5.21 -8.35
N LEU A 24 -21.87 -4.73 -7.28
CA LEU A 24 -22.35 -3.58 -6.49
C LEU A 24 -22.11 -2.24 -7.19
N GLY A 25 -21.27 -2.24 -8.23
CA GLY A 25 -20.82 -1.06 -8.95
C GLY A 25 -19.60 -0.39 -8.29
N PRO A 26 -18.54 -0.09 -9.05
CA PRO A 26 -17.39 0.61 -8.51
C PRO A 26 -17.79 2.02 -8.08
N ARG A 27 -17.17 2.53 -7.01
CA ARG A 27 -17.48 3.84 -6.39
C ARG A 27 -18.82 3.92 -5.63
N GLN A 28 -19.46 2.78 -5.35
CA GLN A 28 -20.63 2.71 -4.47
C GLN A 28 -20.21 2.39 -3.03
N ASP A 29 -20.97 2.89 -2.05
CA ASP A 29 -20.70 2.64 -0.63
C ASP A 29 -20.73 1.14 -0.30
N GLY A 30 -21.59 0.37 -0.98
CA GLY A 30 -21.64 -1.08 -0.84
C GLY A 30 -20.34 -1.80 -1.23
N ALA A 31 -19.64 -1.33 -2.27
CA ALA A 31 -18.35 -1.89 -2.68
C ALA A 31 -17.25 -1.57 -1.65
N VAL A 32 -17.29 -0.36 -1.07
CA VAL A 32 -16.37 0.04 0.02
C VAL A 32 -16.63 -0.79 1.28
N ALA A 33 -17.90 -0.96 1.67
CA ALA A 33 -18.28 -1.77 2.81
C ALA A 33 -17.87 -3.25 2.65
N LEU A 34 -17.99 -3.80 1.43
CA LEU A 34 -17.50 -5.14 1.12
C LEU A 34 -15.98 -5.22 1.27
N MET A 35 -15.24 -4.24 0.77
CA MET A 35 -13.78 -4.20 0.89
C MET A 35 -13.33 -4.10 2.35
N GLU A 36 -14.01 -3.29 3.16
CA GLU A 36 -13.79 -3.21 4.61
C GLU A 36 -14.16 -4.52 5.31
N ALA A 37 -15.25 -5.18 4.92
CA ALA A 37 -15.66 -6.46 5.46
C ALA A 37 -14.66 -7.58 5.12
N VAL A 38 -14.09 -7.58 3.92
CA VAL A 38 -13.00 -8.49 3.53
C VAL A 38 -11.75 -8.21 4.37
N CYS A 39 -11.37 -6.94 4.54
CA CYS A 39 -10.24 -6.55 5.38
C CYS A 39 -10.44 -6.97 6.85
N THR A 40 -11.65 -6.82 7.38
CA THR A 40 -12.02 -7.21 8.76
C THR A 40 -12.12 -8.73 8.91
N GLY A 41 -12.69 -9.42 7.92
CA GLY A 41 -12.84 -10.88 7.91
C GLY A 41 -11.51 -11.63 7.74
N LEU A 42 -10.50 -10.99 7.13
CA LEU A 42 -9.12 -11.46 7.09
C LEU A 42 -8.42 -11.36 8.46
N GLY A 43 -8.92 -10.53 9.37
CA GLY A 43 -8.42 -10.37 10.74
C GLY A 43 -7.38 -9.25 10.92
N ASP A 44 -7.32 -8.72 12.16
CA ASP A 44 -6.54 -7.53 12.58
C ASP A 44 -5.03 -7.60 12.26
N GLN A 45 -4.47 -8.81 12.11
CA GLN A 45 -3.04 -9.02 11.88
C GLN A 45 -2.63 -9.24 10.42
N LEU A 46 -3.58 -9.29 9.47
CA LEU A 46 -3.31 -9.81 8.12
C LEU A 46 -3.44 -8.77 6.99
N TYR A 47 -3.04 -7.52 7.26
CA TYR A 47 -2.80 -6.53 6.20
C TYR A 47 -1.87 -7.03 5.07
N PRO A 48 -0.75 -7.75 5.33
CA PRO A 48 0.04 -8.35 4.26
C PRO A 48 -0.72 -9.41 3.46
N ALA A 49 -1.75 -10.05 4.02
CA ALA A 49 -2.61 -10.97 3.27
C ALA A 49 -3.55 -10.21 2.34
N PHE A 50 -4.11 -9.08 2.78
CA PHE A 50 -4.88 -8.19 1.90
C PHE A 50 -4.04 -7.66 0.72
N LEU A 51 -2.79 -7.26 0.97
CA LEU A 51 -1.86 -6.86 -0.09
C LEU A 51 -1.58 -8.00 -1.08
N ARG A 52 -1.49 -9.24 -0.61
CA ARG A 52 -1.38 -10.42 -1.49
C ARG A 52 -2.65 -10.64 -2.31
N VAL A 53 -3.82 -10.44 -1.73
CA VAL A 53 -5.10 -10.52 -2.47
C VAL A 53 -5.12 -9.48 -3.59
N LEU A 54 -4.73 -8.22 -3.32
CA LEU A 54 -4.62 -7.18 -4.35
C LEU A 54 -3.61 -7.56 -5.45
N ALA A 55 -2.47 -8.13 -5.07
CA ALA A 55 -1.48 -8.59 -6.03
C ALA A 55 -2.02 -9.74 -6.91
N GLU A 56 -2.78 -10.67 -6.34
CA GLU A 56 -3.41 -11.76 -7.06
C GLU A 56 -4.54 -11.27 -7.99
N VAL A 57 -5.30 -10.24 -7.58
CA VAL A 57 -6.26 -9.53 -8.45
C VAL A 57 -5.55 -8.91 -9.64
N ASN A 58 -4.39 -8.26 -9.44
CA ASN A 58 -3.61 -7.73 -10.56
C ASN A 58 -2.99 -8.84 -11.42
N LEU A 59 -2.64 -10.00 -10.86
CA LEU A 59 -2.08 -11.08 -11.68
C LEU A 59 -3.15 -11.77 -12.55
N ARG A 60 -4.36 -11.96 -12.00
CA ARG A 60 -5.39 -12.84 -12.61
C ARG A 60 -6.65 -12.13 -13.08
N GLY A 61 -6.94 -10.94 -12.57
CA GLY A 61 -8.15 -10.19 -12.90
C GLY A 61 -8.11 -9.65 -14.33
N GLU A 62 -9.26 -9.59 -14.98
CA GLU A 62 -9.43 -8.88 -16.25
C GLU A 62 -9.34 -7.36 -16.04
N TYR A 63 -9.07 -6.60 -17.10
CA TYR A 63 -8.87 -5.14 -17.01
C TYR A 63 -10.04 -4.42 -16.32
N ALA A 64 -11.29 -4.79 -16.66
CA ALA A 64 -12.49 -4.21 -16.04
C ALA A 64 -12.60 -4.50 -14.54
N ALA A 65 -12.20 -5.71 -14.11
CA ALA A 65 -12.17 -6.09 -12.70
C ALA A 65 -11.11 -5.31 -11.92
N ARG A 66 -9.90 -5.15 -12.49
CA ARG A 66 -8.84 -4.35 -11.86
C ARG A 66 -9.25 -2.90 -11.71
N ALA A 67 -9.84 -2.32 -12.76
CA ALA A 67 -10.36 -0.95 -12.73
C ALA A 67 -11.44 -0.77 -11.66
N ALA A 68 -12.36 -1.73 -11.51
CA ALA A 68 -13.41 -1.65 -10.49
C ALA A 68 -12.84 -1.66 -9.06
N VAL A 69 -11.83 -2.49 -8.80
CA VAL A 69 -11.14 -2.54 -7.49
C VAL A 69 -10.33 -1.26 -7.26
N ALA A 70 -9.63 -0.75 -8.26
CA ALA A 70 -8.87 0.51 -8.19
C ALA A 70 -9.77 1.71 -7.86
N GLN A 71 -10.91 1.81 -8.55
CA GLN A 71 -11.92 2.85 -8.31
C GLN A 71 -12.51 2.74 -6.90
N THR A 72 -12.76 1.53 -6.42
CA THR A 72 -13.29 1.30 -5.07
C THR A 72 -12.26 1.66 -3.99
N LEU A 73 -10.98 1.33 -4.21
CA LEU A 73 -9.87 1.73 -3.33
C LEU A 73 -9.77 3.25 -3.19
N VAL A 74 -9.82 3.98 -4.30
CA VAL A 74 -9.70 5.43 -4.28
C VAL A 74 -10.99 6.10 -3.79
N HIS A 75 -12.15 5.50 -4.05
CA HIS A 75 -13.37 5.97 -3.43
C HIS A 75 -13.31 5.83 -1.91
N ALA A 76 -12.88 4.68 -1.38
CA ALA A 76 -12.67 4.50 0.05
C ALA A 76 -11.62 5.47 0.62
N LEU A 77 -10.54 5.75 -0.13
CA LEU A 77 -9.55 6.76 0.21
C LEU A 77 -10.20 8.15 0.38
N SER A 78 -11.01 8.57 -0.60
CA SER A 78 -11.70 9.87 -0.57
C SER A 78 -12.68 10.00 0.60
N GLN A 79 -13.22 8.88 1.09
CA GLN A 79 -14.12 8.83 2.24
C GLN A 79 -13.38 8.69 3.58
N GLY A 80 -12.03 8.57 3.58
CA GLY A 80 -11.25 8.28 4.78
C GLY A 80 -11.48 6.87 5.35
N ARG A 81 -12.09 5.98 4.55
CA ARG A 81 -12.42 4.58 4.90
C ARG A 81 -11.46 3.59 4.25
N LEU A 82 -10.24 4.04 3.98
CA LEU A 82 -9.25 3.20 3.32
C LEU A 82 -8.93 1.97 4.20
N PRO A 83 -8.94 0.74 3.65
CA PRO A 83 -8.48 -0.43 4.38
C PRO A 83 -7.03 -0.20 4.78
N SER A 84 -6.81 -0.13 6.09
CA SER A 84 -5.54 0.32 6.64
C SER A 84 -4.96 -0.68 7.61
N GLY A 85 -3.65 -0.90 7.49
CA GLY A 85 -2.92 -1.78 8.38
C GLY A 85 -2.60 -1.05 9.68
N SER A 86 -2.94 -1.64 10.81
CA SER A 86 -2.55 -1.12 12.13
C SER A 86 -1.09 -1.52 12.43
N ARG A 87 -0.13 -0.62 12.21
CA ARG A 87 1.24 -0.75 12.79
C ARG A 87 1.40 0.14 14.02
N ALA A 88 2.21 -0.32 14.97
CA ALA A 88 2.63 0.52 16.08
C ALA A 88 3.37 1.76 15.53
N ALA A 89 2.98 2.95 16.00
CA ALA A 89 3.62 4.20 15.62
C ALA A 89 5.12 4.21 15.99
N TRP A 90 5.92 4.86 15.16
CA TRP A 90 7.37 5.01 15.30
C TRP A 90 7.78 5.43 16.72
N GLY A 91 8.65 4.64 17.36
CA GLY A 91 9.18 4.91 18.72
C GLY A 91 8.30 4.45 19.88
N ALA A 92 7.10 3.94 19.62
CA ALA A 92 6.18 3.57 20.69
C ALA A 92 6.32 2.07 21.05
N TRP A 93 7.41 1.72 21.73
CA TRP A 93 7.51 0.49 22.53
C TRP A 93 6.81 0.66 23.89
N GLN A 94 5.74 1.44 23.94
CA GLN A 94 4.99 1.76 25.16
C GLN A 94 3.55 1.26 25.00
N PRO A 95 2.97 0.59 26.02
CA PRO A 95 1.56 0.23 26.01
C PRO A 95 0.73 1.53 26.00
N GLY A 96 0.03 1.79 24.88
CA GLY A 96 -0.67 3.07 24.63
C GLY A 96 -0.30 3.76 23.32
N ALA A 97 0.63 3.19 22.54
CA ALA A 97 0.96 3.65 21.19
C ALA A 97 -0.28 3.77 20.29
N GLN A 98 -0.58 4.97 19.79
CA GLN A 98 -1.64 5.21 18.82
C GLN A 98 -1.38 4.34 17.57
N ARG A 99 -2.13 3.25 17.43
CA ARG A 99 -2.19 2.45 16.20
C ARG A 99 -2.82 3.34 15.13
N ARG A 100 -2.05 3.70 14.10
CA ARG A 100 -2.55 4.57 13.02
C ARG A 100 -2.69 3.78 11.74
N SER A 101 -3.78 4.08 11.05
CA SER A 101 -4.21 3.53 9.78
C SER A 101 -3.24 3.93 8.68
N LEU A 102 -2.38 2.99 8.25
CA LEU A 102 -1.51 3.17 7.08
C LEU A 102 -2.16 2.53 5.85
N GLY A 103 -2.15 3.24 4.73
CA GLY A 103 -2.59 2.71 3.45
C GLY A 103 -1.66 1.63 2.86
N PRO A 104 -2.09 0.98 1.77
CA PRO A 104 -1.37 -0.14 1.17
C PRO A 104 0.09 0.17 0.82
N ILE A 105 0.31 1.29 0.14
CA ILE A 105 1.63 1.67 -0.36
C ILE A 105 2.50 2.22 0.77
N GLU A 106 1.92 3.00 1.68
CA GLU A 106 2.58 3.55 2.87
C GLU A 106 3.10 2.41 3.77
N TYR A 107 2.28 1.39 3.98
CA TYR A 107 2.65 0.21 4.75
C TYR A 107 3.84 -0.53 4.12
N LEU A 108 3.79 -0.75 2.80
CA LEU A 108 4.86 -1.41 2.04
C LEU A 108 6.17 -0.61 2.07
N CYS A 109 6.09 0.72 1.93
CA CYS A 109 7.26 1.60 2.01
C CYS A 109 7.92 1.52 3.40
N LEU A 110 7.10 1.49 4.46
CA LEU A 110 7.61 1.33 5.83
C LEU A 110 8.17 -0.07 6.11
N ALA A 111 7.62 -1.11 5.48
CA ALA A 111 8.09 -2.50 5.60
C ALA A 111 9.40 -2.75 4.83
N ALA A 112 9.62 -2.04 3.73
CA ALA A 112 10.87 -2.08 2.96
C ALA A 112 12.03 -1.35 3.65
N TRP A 113 11.77 -0.49 4.64
CA TRP A 113 12.81 0.25 5.36
C TRP A 113 13.37 -0.54 6.56
N PRO A 114 14.67 -0.87 6.58
CA PRO A 114 15.30 -1.59 7.68
C PRO A 114 15.50 -0.68 8.91
N GLN A 115 14.81 -0.95 10.01
CA GLN A 115 14.90 -0.10 11.21
C GLN A 115 16.14 -0.38 12.08
N ARG A 116 16.56 -1.64 12.21
CA ARG A 116 17.74 -2.08 13.00
C ARG A 116 18.29 -3.43 12.53
N GLY A 117 18.74 -3.50 11.28
CA GLY A 117 19.51 -4.65 10.77
C GLY A 117 18.76 -5.65 9.89
N GLN A 118 17.41 -5.65 9.90
CA GLN A 118 16.63 -6.46 8.95
C GLN A 118 15.35 -5.70 8.54
N ALA A 119 15.09 -5.66 7.24
CA ALA A 119 13.80 -5.21 6.70
C ALA A 119 12.79 -6.36 6.78
N ASP A 120 11.51 -6.04 6.96
CA ASP A 120 10.43 -7.03 7.02
C ASP A 120 10.15 -7.62 5.63
N LEU A 121 10.43 -6.82 4.59
CA LEU A 121 10.32 -7.21 3.19
C LEU A 121 11.68 -7.04 2.47
N SER A 122 12.02 -8.03 1.64
CA SER A 122 13.10 -7.87 0.67
C SER A 122 12.72 -6.83 -0.39
N PRO A 123 13.69 -6.10 -0.99
CA PRO A 123 13.41 -5.11 -2.03
C PRO A 123 12.66 -5.70 -3.23
N GLU A 124 12.90 -6.96 -3.56
CA GLU A 124 12.17 -7.70 -4.61
C GLU A 124 10.70 -7.91 -4.22
N GLN A 125 10.42 -8.34 -2.99
CA GLN A 125 9.06 -8.55 -2.50
C GLN A 125 8.28 -7.24 -2.41
N PHE A 126 8.96 -6.16 -2.00
CA PHE A 126 8.40 -4.81 -2.04
C PHE A 126 8.04 -4.42 -3.48
N GLN A 127 8.96 -4.57 -4.44
CA GLN A 127 8.69 -4.25 -5.84
C GLN A 127 7.53 -5.08 -6.41
N THR A 128 7.44 -6.37 -6.10
CA THR A 128 6.34 -7.21 -6.55
C THR A 128 4.99 -6.76 -5.96
N LEU A 129 4.91 -6.54 -4.65
CA LEU A 129 3.66 -6.19 -3.98
C LEU A 129 3.23 -4.74 -4.27
N ALA A 130 4.16 -3.79 -4.15
CA ALA A 130 3.89 -2.39 -4.41
C ALA A 130 3.63 -2.16 -5.90
N GLY A 131 4.40 -2.84 -6.77
CA GLY A 131 4.18 -2.84 -8.21
C GLY A 131 2.78 -3.32 -8.56
N ALA A 132 2.35 -4.45 -8.02
CA ALA A 132 1.02 -4.99 -8.34
C ALA A 132 -0.14 -4.09 -7.87
N VAL A 133 0.00 -3.41 -6.73
CA VAL A 133 -1.00 -2.43 -6.26
C VAL A 133 -1.01 -1.17 -7.13
N MET A 134 0.17 -0.68 -7.53
CA MET A 134 0.28 0.48 -8.41
C MET A 134 -0.24 0.17 -9.82
N GLU A 135 0.10 -0.98 -10.40
CA GLU A 135 -0.42 -1.43 -11.70
C GLU A 135 -1.94 -1.60 -11.69
N LEU A 136 -2.50 -2.06 -10.57
CA LEU A 136 -3.94 -2.11 -10.39
C LEU A 136 -4.54 -0.70 -10.44
N LEU A 137 -3.92 0.26 -9.76
CA LEU A 137 -4.34 1.67 -9.77
C LEU A 137 -4.08 2.36 -11.12
N ASP A 138 -3.09 1.92 -11.90
CA ASP A 138 -2.82 2.39 -13.27
C ASP A 138 -3.96 2.06 -14.24
N CYS A 139 -4.83 1.11 -13.91
CA CYS A 139 -6.03 0.80 -14.70
C CYS A 139 -7.05 1.95 -14.72
N ASP A 140 -6.96 2.92 -13.79
CA ASP A 140 -7.81 4.11 -13.77
C ASP A 140 -6.94 5.38 -13.52
N ALA A 141 -6.87 6.25 -14.53
CA ALA A 141 -6.00 7.43 -14.48
C ALA A 141 -6.40 8.45 -13.39
N GLU A 142 -7.69 8.51 -13.04
CA GLU A 142 -8.20 9.36 -11.95
C GLU A 142 -7.80 8.75 -10.60
N ALA A 143 -7.96 7.44 -10.45
CA ALA A 143 -7.56 6.69 -9.27
C ALA A 143 -6.06 6.85 -8.97
N ARG A 144 -5.21 6.62 -9.97
CA ARG A 144 -3.76 6.86 -9.88
C ARG A 144 -3.44 8.27 -9.42
N ARG A 145 -4.09 9.28 -10.02
CA ARG A 145 -3.80 10.69 -9.72
C ARG A 145 -4.20 11.05 -8.28
N LEU A 146 -5.36 10.60 -7.82
CA LEU A 146 -5.84 10.82 -6.45
C LEU A 146 -4.96 10.11 -5.42
N TYR A 147 -4.56 8.88 -5.69
CA TYR A 147 -3.68 8.13 -4.79
C TYR A 147 -2.26 8.73 -4.74
N ALA A 148 -1.71 9.15 -5.88
CA ALA A 148 -0.42 9.85 -5.91
C ALA A 148 -0.47 11.20 -5.18
N ASP A 149 -1.59 11.92 -5.23
CA ASP A 149 -1.81 13.16 -4.47
C ASP A 149 -1.86 12.88 -2.95
N HIS A 150 -2.56 11.82 -2.56
CA HIS A 150 -2.59 11.36 -1.17
C HIS A 150 -1.19 11.00 -0.65
N LEU A 151 -0.42 10.23 -1.41
CA LEU A 151 0.96 9.90 -1.05
C LEU A 151 1.82 11.17 -0.89
N ALA A 152 1.68 12.14 -1.80
CA ALA A 152 2.40 13.40 -1.67
C ALA A 152 2.00 14.17 -0.40
N ALA A 153 0.70 14.19 -0.05
CA ALA A 153 0.21 14.82 1.17
C ALA A 153 0.75 14.12 2.43
N VAL A 154 0.76 12.79 2.47
CA VAL A 154 1.34 11.99 3.57
C VAL A 154 2.84 12.25 3.70
N ALA A 155 3.57 12.42 2.59
CA ALA A 155 4.99 12.73 2.62
C ALA A 155 5.29 14.17 3.08
N ASP A 156 4.43 15.12 2.74
CA ASP A 156 4.60 16.54 3.09
C ASP A 156 4.19 16.83 4.53
N ASP A 157 3.29 16.05 5.13
CA ASP A 157 2.87 16.22 6.51
C ASP A 157 4.05 15.99 7.49
N PRO A 158 4.53 17.05 8.18
CA PRO A 158 5.65 16.95 9.11
C PRO A 158 5.20 16.63 10.53
N LEU A 159 3.90 16.70 10.81
CA LEU A 159 3.29 16.56 12.14
C LEU A 159 2.89 15.11 12.44
N ASP A 160 2.84 14.25 11.42
CA ASP A 160 2.37 12.88 11.59
C ASP A 160 3.31 12.05 12.48
N GLY A 161 4.63 12.30 12.44
CA GLY A 161 5.63 11.60 13.27
C GLY A 161 5.68 10.08 13.09
N THR A 162 4.88 9.54 12.17
CA THR A 162 4.68 8.11 11.88
C THR A 162 5.73 7.54 10.94
N MET A 163 6.30 8.37 10.08
CA MET A 163 7.30 7.98 9.10
C MET A 163 8.63 8.73 9.31
N PRO A 164 9.76 8.03 9.23
CA PRO A 164 11.07 8.66 9.27
C PRO A 164 11.23 9.60 8.08
N ARG A 165 12.09 10.60 8.22
CA ARG A 165 12.35 11.59 7.17
C ARG A 165 12.78 10.92 5.86
N GLU A 166 13.47 9.80 5.95
CA GLU A 166 13.98 9.02 4.83
C GLU A 166 12.87 8.32 4.06
N VAL A 167 11.94 7.67 4.76
CA VAL A 167 10.77 7.04 4.12
C VAL A 167 9.87 8.12 3.52
N ARG A 168 9.68 9.27 4.18
CA ARG A 168 8.91 10.39 3.60
C ARG A 168 9.54 10.94 2.34
N ALA A 169 10.87 11.12 2.33
CA ALA A 169 11.59 11.56 1.13
C ALA A 169 11.45 10.54 -0.01
N GLY A 170 11.60 9.25 0.29
CA GLY A 170 11.37 8.19 -0.70
C GLY A 170 9.94 8.16 -1.21
N LEU A 171 8.95 8.31 -0.32
CA LEU A 171 7.52 8.29 -0.66
C LEU A 171 7.15 9.50 -1.54
N ARG A 172 7.75 10.67 -1.29
CA ARG A 172 7.66 11.84 -2.16
C ARG A 172 8.24 11.57 -3.55
N ALA A 173 9.41 10.92 -3.63
CA ALA A 173 10.03 10.56 -4.91
C ALA A 173 9.17 9.56 -5.71
N LEU A 174 8.63 8.56 -5.02
CA LEU A 174 7.69 7.58 -5.59
C LEU A 174 6.44 8.27 -6.14
N ALA A 175 5.78 9.11 -5.33
CA ALA A 175 4.56 9.82 -5.72
C ALA A 175 4.79 10.74 -6.93
N GLN A 176 5.92 11.45 -6.98
CA GLN A 176 6.27 12.32 -8.11
C GLN A 176 6.51 11.54 -9.39
N SER A 177 7.29 10.45 -9.32
CA SER A 177 7.56 9.59 -10.47
C SER A 177 6.26 9.00 -11.02
N TRP A 178 5.42 8.47 -10.13
CA TRP A 178 4.20 7.78 -10.50
C TRP A 178 3.09 8.72 -10.99
N ARG A 179 3.07 9.97 -10.52
CA ARG A 179 2.17 10.99 -11.06
C ARG A 179 2.52 11.33 -12.50
N GLY A 180 3.82 11.40 -12.83
CA GLY A 180 4.32 11.73 -14.16
C GLY A 180 4.07 10.63 -15.20
N GLN A 181 4.30 9.37 -14.83
CA GLN A 181 4.12 8.22 -15.72
C GLN A 181 3.48 7.04 -14.96
N PRO A 182 2.54 6.29 -15.57
CA PRO A 182 1.99 5.06 -15.01
C PRO A 182 3.01 3.92 -15.15
N ASP A 183 4.15 4.08 -14.48
CA ASP A 183 5.23 3.10 -14.46
C ASP A 183 5.56 2.77 -13.00
N ALA A 184 4.85 1.76 -12.49
CA ALA A 184 4.98 1.28 -11.13
C ALA A 184 6.43 0.83 -10.80
N SER A 185 7.12 0.25 -11.78
CA SER A 185 8.50 -0.22 -11.62
C SER A 185 9.47 0.95 -11.43
N GLN A 186 9.35 1.99 -12.26
CA GLN A 186 10.12 3.22 -12.14
C GLN A 186 9.82 3.94 -10.82
N ALA A 187 8.56 4.00 -10.40
CA ALA A 187 8.17 4.61 -9.13
C ALA A 187 8.76 3.87 -7.92
N CYS A 188 8.72 2.53 -7.93
CA CYS A 188 9.37 1.70 -6.89
C CYS A 188 10.89 1.90 -6.90
N ARG A 189 11.51 2.00 -8.08
CA ARG A 189 12.95 2.26 -8.22
C ARG A 189 13.33 3.61 -7.62
N ALA A 190 12.55 4.66 -7.91
CA ALA A 190 12.76 6.00 -7.36
C ALA A 190 12.72 6.02 -5.83
N PHE A 191 11.81 5.24 -5.22
CA PHE A 191 11.78 5.04 -3.77
C PHE A 191 13.09 4.43 -3.26
N VAL A 192 13.50 3.29 -3.80
CA VAL A 192 14.70 2.56 -3.37
C VAL A 192 15.97 3.38 -3.57
N ASP A 193 16.10 4.08 -4.69
CA ASP A 193 17.24 4.94 -4.99
C ASP A 193 17.31 6.14 -4.02
N SER A 194 16.16 6.76 -3.70
CA SER A 194 16.08 7.82 -2.69
C SER A 194 16.50 7.34 -1.30
N LEU A 195 16.09 6.11 -0.92
CA LEU A 195 16.51 5.50 0.33
C LEU A 195 18.03 5.24 0.36
N GLY A 196 18.60 4.78 -0.76
CA GLY A 196 20.03 4.58 -0.93
C GLY A 196 20.85 5.86 -0.81
N ALA A 197 20.41 6.94 -1.48
CA ALA A 197 21.09 8.24 -1.50
C ALA A 197 21.16 8.90 -0.11
N LEU A 198 20.13 8.72 0.71
CA LEU A 198 20.08 9.25 2.07
C LEU A 198 21.02 8.48 3.02
N ARG A 199 21.17 7.16 2.80
CA ARG A 199 22.12 6.34 3.56
C ARG A 199 23.58 6.69 3.25
N SER A 200 23.91 6.95 1.99
CA SER A 200 25.25 7.41 1.61
C SER A 200 25.54 8.84 2.07
N SER A 201 24.52 9.69 2.18
CA SER A 201 24.66 11.05 2.74
C SER A 201 24.78 11.08 4.27
N GLY A 202 24.25 10.07 4.97
CA GLY A 202 24.36 9.92 6.43
C GLY A 202 25.68 9.32 6.93
N HIS A 203 26.51 8.77 6.04
CA HIS A 203 27.85 8.28 6.34
C HIS A 203 28.91 9.34 5.98
N GLY A 204 28.83 10.51 6.62
CA GLY A 204 29.95 11.46 6.64
C GLY A 204 31.06 10.91 7.54
N PRO A 205 32.34 10.96 7.11
CA PRO A 205 33.44 10.43 7.91
C PRO A 205 33.53 11.24 9.21
N ARG A 206 33.49 10.55 10.35
CA ARG A 206 33.97 11.10 11.62
C ARG A 206 35.48 10.90 11.70
#